data_AF-A0A2Y9C4B9-F1
#
_entry.id   AF-A0A2Y9C4B9-F1
#
_cell.length_a   1.000
_cell.length_b   1.000
_cell.length_c   1.000
_cell.angle_alpha   90.00
_cell.angle_beta   90.00
_cell.angle_gamma   90.00
#
_symmetry.space_group_name_H-M   'P 1'
#
loop_
_entity.id
_entity.type
_entity.pdbx_description
1 polymer ?
#
loop_
_entity_poly.entity_id
_entity_poly.type
_entity_poly.pdbx_seq_one_letter_code
_entity_poly.pdbx_strand_id
1 'polypeptide(L)'
;MLKYGPYYLKTYLDDNGTIVQARADILVPYKEIWPDAVKENGELTNTDTFKYCARVIHYSLNNPLSHHHCLRHTHGTILAENGAWPRTVMERLGHKDIKTTLERYVFNMDKLQNDAVEIFERAVK
;
A
#
# COMPACT_ATOMS: atom_id res chain seq x y z
N MET A 1 15.37 24.04 8.86
CA MET A 1 14.70 25.36 8.75
C MET A 1 13.20 25.08 8.65
N LEU A 2 12.43 25.34 9.71
CA LEU A 2 10.99 25.04 9.77
C LEU A 2 10.24 25.98 8.79
N LYS A 3 10.02 25.54 7.54
CA LYS A 3 9.38 26.35 6.49
C LYS A 3 7.98 26.87 6.87
N TYR A 4 7.29 26.20 7.80
CA TYR A 4 5.87 26.43 8.05
C TYR A 4 5.54 27.09 9.39
N GLY A 5 6.43 27.06 10.39
CA GLY A 5 6.24 27.72 11.70
C GLY A 5 4.79 27.59 12.23
N PRO A 6 4.06 28.70 12.43
CA PRO A 6 2.68 28.70 12.94
C PRO A 6 1.64 28.16 11.93
N TYR A 7 2.00 27.95 10.66
CA TYR A 7 1.14 27.38 9.62
C TYR A 7 1.29 25.87 9.48
N TYR A 8 2.21 25.25 10.22
CA TYR A 8 2.31 23.79 10.24
C TYR A 8 1.05 23.17 10.82
N LEU A 9 0.51 22.13 10.18
CA LEU A 9 -0.64 21.39 10.65
C LEU A 9 -0.20 20.28 11.60
N LYS A 10 -0.57 20.42 12.86
CA LYS A 10 -0.44 19.37 13.87
C LYS A 10 -1.67 18.46 13.81
N THR A 11 -1.46 17.19 14.16
CA THR A 11 -2.52 16.19 14.16
C THR A 11 -2.85 15.80 15.59
N TYR A 12 -4.14 15.68 15.90
CA TYR A 12 -4.66 15.40 17.22
C TYR A 12 -5.69 14.27 17.16
N LEU A 13 -5.85 13.57 18.28
CA LEU A 13 -6.93 12.60 18.49
C LEU A 13 -7.96 13.20 19.45
N ASP A 14 -9.20 13.33 18.98
CA ASP A 14 -10.30 13.77 19.83
C ASP A 14 -10.76 12.65 20.80
N ASP A 15 -11.63 12.99 21.74
CA ASP A 15 -12.13 12.04 22.75
C ASP A 15 -12.98 10.90 22.15
N ASN A 16 -13.46 11.06 20.91
CA ASN A 16 -14.21 10.04 20.17
C ASN A 16 -13.30 9.14 19.31
N GLY A 17 -11.98 9.38 19.32
CA GLY A 17 -11.02 8.66 18.49
C GLY A 17 -10.95 9.15 17.03
N THR A 18 -11.50 10.32 16.72
CA THR A 18 -11.41 10.97 15.42
C THR A 18 -10.11 11.74 15.28
N ILE A 19 -9.52 11.68 14.09
CA ILE A 19 -8.31 12.43 13.76
C ILE A 19 -8.70 13.85 13.33
N VAL A 20 -8.10 14.85 13.97
CA VAL A 20 -8.34 16.27 13.69
C VAL A 20 -7.01 16.97 13.43
N GLN A 21 -6.96 17.85 12.43
CA GLN A 21 -5.77 18.67 12.15
C GLN A 21 -6.03 20.14 12.48
N ALA A 22 -5.08 20.78 13.16
CA ALA A 22 -5.13 22.20 13.44
C ALA A 22 -3.74 22.83 13.28
N ARG A 23 -3.71 24.14 13.02
CA ARG A 23 -2.44 24.86 12.92
C ARG A 23 -1.69 24.86 14.24
N ALA A 24 -0.37 24.91 14.17
CA ALA A 24 0.52 24.85 15.33
C ALA A 24 0.38 26.03 16.29
N ASP A 25 -0.19 27.16 15.86
CA ASP A 25 -0.48 28.33 16.69
C ASP A 25 -1.85 28.27 17.39
N ILE A 26 -2.68 27.28 17.06
CA ILE A 26 -3.98 27.09 17.69
C ILE A 26 -3.82 26.10 18.85
N LEU A 27 -4.18 26.52 20.05
CA LEU A 27 -4.26 25.61 21.19
C LEU A 27 -5.51 24.76 21.06
N VAL A 28 -5.32 23.44 20.99
CA VAL A 28 -6.39 22.46 20.88
C VAL A 28 -6.37 21.58 22.14
N PRO A 29 -7.50 21.33 22.81
CA PRO A 29 -7.56 20.56 24.06
C PRO A 29 -7.50 19.03 23.82
N TYR A 30 -6.86 18.58 22.74
CA TYR A 30 -6.81 17.17 22.34
C TYR A 30 -5.37 16.66 22.37
N LYS A 31 -5.21 15.33 22.45
CA LYS A 31 -3.89 14.70 22.48
C LYS A 31 -3.21 14.79 21.11
N GLU A 32 -2.04 15.42 21.04
CA GLU A 32 -1.21 15.46 19.82
C GLU A 32 -0.68 14.06 19.47
N ILE A 33 -0.76 13.70 18.19
CA ILE A 33 -0.24 12.46 17.62
C ILE A 33 0.67 12.78 16.43
N TRP A 34 1.55 11.83 16.08
CA TRP A 34 2.59 12.01 15.06
C TRP A 34 2.43 10.95 13.97
N PRO A 35 1.60 11.20 12.94
CA PRO A 35 1.45 10.29 11.81
C PRO A 35 2.67 10.34 10.91
N ASP A 36 3.12 9.18 10.42
CA ASP A 36 4.26 9.11 9.48
C ASP A 36 3.90 9.66 8.09
N ALA A 37 2.63 9.52 7.69
CA ALA A 37 2.15 9.82 6.34
C ALA A 37 1.60 11.26 6.22
N VAL A 38 2.46 12.25 6.40
CA VAL A 38 2.14 13.69 6.28
C VAL A 38 2.99 14.38 5.21
N LYS A 39 2.47 15.46 4.61
CA LYS A 39 3.24 16.35 3.74
C LYS A 39 4.22 17.20 4.57
N GLU A 40 5.12 17.94 3.92
CA GLU A 40 6.07 18.85 4.60
C GLU A 40 5.38 19.88 5.52
N ASN A 41 4.15 20.28 5.20
CA ASN A 41 3.34 21.22 5.98
C ASN A 41 2.53 20.56 7.11
N GLY A 42 2.63 19.25 7.29
CA GLY A 42 1.89 18.49 8.31
C GLY A 42 0.50 18.00 7.87
N GLU A 43 0.02 18.38 6.69
CA GLU A 43 -1.26 17.89 6.16
C GLU A 43 -1.22 16.37 5.96
N LEU A 44 -2.27 15.67 6.41
CA LEU A 44 -2.40 14.23 6.20
C LEU A 44 -2.45 13.91 4.71
N THR A 45 -1.70 12.88 4.33
CA THR A 45 -1.80 12.34 2.98
C THR A 45 -3.10 11.56 2.82
N ASN A 46 -3.66 11.58 1.61
CA ASN A 46 -4.87 10.86 1.25
C ASN A 46 -4.69 10.21 -0.13
N THR A 47 -5.71 9.53 -0.64
CA THR A 47 -5.65 8.89 -1.97
C THR A 47 -5.35 9.89 -3.10
N ASP A 48 -5.74 11.16 -2.93
CA ASP A 48 -5.46 12.21 -3.91
C ASP A 48 -3.99 12.58 -4.00
N THR A 49 -3.23 12.44 -2.92
CA THR A 49 -1.78 12.70 -2.95
C THR A 49 -1.04 11.77 -3.92
N PHE A 50 -1.58 10.59 -4.21
CA PHE A 50 -1.01 9.67 -5.20
C PHE A 50 -1.44 9.98 -6.65
N LYS A 51 -2.49 10.78 -6.87
CA LYS A 51 -3.01 11.07 -8.23
C LYS A 51 -1.95 11.68 -9.14
N TYR A 52 -1.12 12.57 -8.63
CA TYR A 52 -0.04 13.17 -9.41
C TYR A 52 0.98 12.10 -9.85
N CYS A 53 1.42 11.25 -8.93
CA CYS A 53 2.33 10.14 -9.24
C CYS A 53 1.74 9.21 -10.30
N ALA A 54 0.48 8.78 -10.11
CA ALA A 54 -0.23 7.95 -11.08
C ALA A 54 -0.30 8.61 -12.47
N ARG A 55 -0.55 9.92 -12.53
CA ARG A 55 -0.58 10.69 -13.79
C ARG A 55 0.77 10.69 -14.50
N VAL A 56 1.87 10.88 -13.77
CA VAL A 56 3.23 10.82 -14.34
C VAL A 56 3.50 9.42 -14.88
N ILE A 57 3.18 8.36 -14.13
CA ILE A 57 3.36 6.99 -14.62
C ILE A 57 2.52 6.74 -15.88
N HIS A 58 1.27 7.21 -15.90
CA HIS A 58 0.39 7.04 -17.04
C HIS A 58 0.96 7.67 -18.31
N TYR A 59 1.30 8.97 -18.26
CA TYR A 59 1.66 9.72 -19.46
C TYR A 59 3.15 9.70 -19.79
N SER A 60 4.02 9.73 -18.79
CA SER A 60 5.48 9.78 -19.01
C SER A 60 6.08 8.39 -19.20
N LEU A 61 5.52 7.35 -18.57
CA LEU A 61 5.98 5.96 -18.70
C LEU A 61 5.06 5.11 -19.59
N ASN A 62 4.05 5.74 -20.21
CA ASN A 62 3.09 5.10 -21.12
C ASN A 62 2.44 3.83 -20.54
N ASN A 63 2.12 3.86 -19.24
CA ASN A 63 1.48 2.76 -18.54
C ASN A 63 0.07 3.16 -18.05
N PRO A 64 -0.95 3.05 -18.92
CA PRO A 64 -2.28 3.58 -18.63
C PRO A 64 -3.05 2.81 -17.56
N LEU A 65 -2.62 1.58 -17.25
CA LEU A 65 -3.24 0.71 -16.24
C LEU A 65 -2.73 0.99 -14.82
N SER A 66 -1.75 1.89 -14.66
CA SER A 66 -1.18 2.21 -13.35
C SER A 66 -2.18 2.95 -12.45
N HIS A 67 -2.43 2.39 -11.27
CA HIS A 67 -3.18 3.00 -10.18
C HIS A 67 -2.55 2.66 -8.82
N HIS A 68 -3.04 3.30 -7.76
CA HIS A 68 -2.48 3.21 -6.39
C HIS A 68 -2.36 1.78 -5.83
N HIS A 69 -3.20 0.84 -6.25
CA HIS A 69 -3.12 -0.57 -5.83
C HIS A 69 -2.23 -1.44 -6.72
N CYS A 70 -1.76 -0.96 -7.88
CA CYS A 70 -0.93 -1.77 -8.77
C CYS A 70 0.34 -2.27 -8.08
N LEU A 71 1.03 -1.41 -7.32
CA LEU A 71 2.24 -1.80 -6.60
C LEU A 71 1.98 -2.93 -5.59
N ARG A 72 0.83 -2.88 -4.90
CA ARG A 72 0.40 -3.94 -4.00
C ARG A 72 0.08 -5.23 -4.77
N HIS A 73 -0.50 -5.12 -5.97
CA HIS A 73 -0.72 -6.28 -6.81
C HIS A 73 0.59 -6.89 -7.28
N THR A 74 1.52 -6.09 -7.80
CA THR A 74 2.86 -6.52 -8.19
C THR A 74 3.60 -7.20 -7.04
N HIS A 75 3.56 -6.64 -5.83
CA HIS A 75 4.15 -7.27 -4.64
C HIS A 75 3.57 -8.66 -4.36
N GLY A 76 2.24 -8.81 -4.42
CA GLY A 76 1.57 -10.11 -4.24
C GLY A 76 1.93 -11.12 -5.34
N THR A 77 1.94 -10.68 -6.59
CA THR A 77 2.31 -11.50 -7.75
C THR A 77 3.75 -11.98 -7.65
N ILE A 78 4.72 -11.10 -7.33
CA ILE A 78 6.13 -11.48 -7.17
C ILE A 78 6.27 -12.55 -6.09
N LEU A 79 5.59 -12.41 -4.95
CA LEU A 79 5.64 -13.43 -3.91
C LEU A 79 5.09 -14.78 -4.39
N ALA A 80 3.93 -14.76 -5.06
CA ALA A 80 3.31 -15.98 -5.58
C ALA A 80 4.19 -16.67 -6.65
N GLU A 81 4.78 -15.90 -7.58
CA GLU A 81 5.69 -16.40 -8.61
C GLU A 81 6.98 -16.98 -8.07
N ASN A 82 7.38 -16.63 -6.84
CA ASN A 82 8.57 -17.17 -6.19
C ASN A 82 8.21 -18.30 -5.19
N GLY A 83 7.02 -18.88 -5.33
CA GLY A 83 6.61 -20.05 -4.55
C GLY A 83 6.23 -19.74 -3.10
N ALA A 84 5.99 -18.47 -2.74
CA ALA A 84 5.53 -18.13 -1.41
C ALA A 84 4.16 -18.79 -1.15
N TRP A 85 4.02 -19.40 0.02
CA TRP A 85 2.79 -20.12 0.35
C TRP A 85 1.57 -19.16 0.41
N PRO A 86 0.42 -19.52 -0.20
CA PRO A 86 -0.69 -18.59 -0.38
C PRO A 86 -1.23 -17.93 0.90
N ARG A 87 -1.25 -18.63 2.04
CA ARG A 87 -1.70 -18.02 3.30
C ARG A 87 -0.65 -17.10 3.92
N THR A 88 0.64 -17.29 3.67
CA THR A 88 1.67 -16.30 4.01
C THR A 88 1.47 -15.01 3.22
N VAL A 89 1.15 -15.12 1.92
CA VAL A 89 0.83 -13.96 1.08
C VAL A 89 -0.45 -13.27 1.56
N MET A 90 -1.48 -14.04 1.92
CA MET A 90 -2.74 -13.53 2.48
C MET A 90 -2.52 -12.72 3.77
N GLU A 91 -1.78 -13.27 4.72
CA GLU A 91 -1.45 -12.61 6.00
C GLU A 91 -0.63 -11.35 5.77
N ARG A 92 0.39 -11.42 4.91
CA ARG A 92 1.25 -10.27 4.57
C ARG A 92 0.49 -9.14 3.90
N LEU A 93 -0.50 -9.47 3.07
CA LEU A 93 -1.37 -8.48 2.45
C LEU A 93 -2.48 -8.03 3.41
N GLY A 94 -2.82 -8.80 4.44
CA GLY A 94 -3.94 -8.50 5.34
C GLY A 94 -5.29 -8.81 4.70
N HIS A 95 -5.37 -9.84 3.86
CA HIS A 95 -6.64 -10.32 3.32
C HIS A 95 -7.35 -11.18 4.36
N LYS A 96 -8.66 -10.93 4.54
CA LYS A 96 -9.49 -11.70 5.49
C LYS A 96 -9.75 -13.13 5.02
N ASP A 97 -9.82 -13.34 3.70
CA ASP A 97 -10.13 -14.61 3.06
C ASP A 97 -9.01 -15.00 2.08
N ILE A 98 -8.60 -16.27 2.14
CA ILE A 98 -7.59 -16.85 1.26
C ILE A 98 -8.05 -16.85 -0.19
N LYS A 99 -9.37 -16.96 -0.42
CA LYS A 99 -9.98 -16.92 -1.76
C LYS A 99 -9.58 -15.65 -2.52
N THR A 100 -9.62 -14.49 -1.86
CA THR A 100 -9.20 -13.21 -2.47
C THR A 100 -7.75 -13.25 -2.93
N THR A 101 -6.87 -13.88 -2.16
CA THR A 101 -5.45 -14.00 -2.51
C THR A 101 -5.24 -14.96 -3.68
N LEU A 102 -5.91 -16.12 -3.66
CA LEU A 102 -5.81 -17.12 -4.73
C LEU A 102 -6.35 -16.60 -6.06
N GLU A 103 -7.53 -15.99 -6.06
CA GLU A 103 -8.15 -15.43 -7.27
C GLU A 103 -7.33 -14.28 -7.86
N ARG A 104 -6.67 -13.49 -7.02
CA ARG A 104 -5.93 -12.30 -7.46
C ARG A 104 -4.51 -12.59 -7.93
N TYR A 105 -3.86 -13.63 -7.37
CA TYR A 105 -2.42 -13.85 -7.53
C TYR A 105 -2.02 -15.27 -7.90
N VAL A 106 -2.93 -16.24 -7.96
CA VAL A 106 -2.57 -17.66 -8.18
C VAL A 106 -3.22 -18.21 -9.46
N PHE A 107 -3.84 -17.35 -10.28
CA PHE A 107 -4.51 -17.77 -11.51
C PHE A 107 -3.55 -17.79 -12.71
N ASN A 108 -3.50 -18.91 -13.44
CA ASN A 108 -2.93 -19.07 -14.78
C ASN A 108 -1.56 -18.40 -15.04
N MET A 109 -0.59 -18.61 -14.15
CA MET A 109 0.80 -18.25 -14.46
C MET A 109 1.49 -19.44 -15.13
N ASP A 110 1.92 -19.27 -16.38
CA ASP A 110 2.67 -20.27 -17.15
C ASP A 110 3.87 -20.80 -16.35
N LYS A 111 4.50 -19.91 -15.56
CA LYS A 111 5.58 -20.28 -14.64
C LYS A 111 5.16 -21.32 -13.60
N LEU A 112 4.03 -21.13 -12.92
CA LEU A 112 3.55 -22.09 -11.91
C LEU A 112 3.19 -23.45 -12.53
N GLN A 113 2.69 -23.47 -13.77
CA GLN A 113 2.43 -24.70 -14.50
C GLN A 113 3.74 -25.44 -14.84
N ASN A 114 4.74 -24.71 -15.33
CA ASN A 114 6.06 -25.28 -15.63
C ASN A 114 6.77 -25.77 -14.35
N ASP A 115 6.73 -24.99 -13.27
CA ASP A 115 7.30 -25.36 -11.97
C ASP A 115 6.62 -26.63 -11.43
N ALA A 116 5.30 -26.79 -11.62
CA ALA A 116 4.60 -27.99 -11.19
C ALA A 116 5.08 -29.26 -11.94
N VAL A 117 5.34 -29.16 -13.25
CA VAL A 117 5.93 -30.24 -14.04
C VAL A 117 7.32 -30.59 -13.51
N GLU A 118 8.19 -29.59 -13.32
CA GLU A 118 9.55 -29.80 -12.82
C GLU A 118 9.58 -30.44 -11.43
N ILE A 119 8.71 -29.98 -10.52
CA ILE A 119 8.57 -30.53 -9.16
C ILE A 119 8.16 -32.00 -9.24
N PHE A 120 7.20 -32.34 -10.10
CA PHE A 120 6.76 -33.71 -10.28
C PHE A 120 7.85 -34.59 -10.88
N GLU A 121 8.53 -34.15 -11.94
CA GLU A 121 9.64 -34.88 -12.56
C GLU A 121 10.76 -35.18 -11.56
N ARG A 122 11.07 -34.23 -10.67
CA ARG A 122 12.06 -34.42 -9.60
C ARG A 122 11.61 -35.39 -8.52
N ALA A 123 10.32 -35.50 -8.26
CA ALA A 123 9.78 -36.37 -7.21
C ALA A 123 9.60 -37.83 -7.66
N VAL A 124 9.49 -38.07 -8.98
CA VAL A 124 9.25 -39.39 -9.57
C VAL A 124 10.53 -40.01 -10.16
N LYS A 125 11.59 -39.22 -10.37
CA LYS A 125 12.95 -39.73 -10.62
C LYS A 125 13.60 -40.28 -9.34
#